data_AF-A0A382KTL2-F1
#
_entry.id   AF-A0A382KTL2-F1
#
_cell.length_a   1.000
_cell.length_b   1.000
_cell.length_c   1.000
_cell.angle_alpha   90.00
_cell.angle_beta   90.00
_cell.angle_gamma   90.00
#
_symmetry.space_group_name_H-M   'P 1'
#
loop_
_entity.id
_entity.type
_entity.pdbx_description
1 polymer ?
#
loop_
_entity_poly.entity_id
_entity_poly.type
_entity_poly.pdbx_seq_one_letter_code
_entity_poly.pdbx_strand_id
1 'polypeptide(L)'
;APPRPGRRLAVQASVLILSLCGQTGSDPGVAGADSLRVEERDIAALQLLMQEGRLTARELTQLYIDRIGTLDDAGPRLNAIIAINPDALEIASALDEERRHRGPRGPMHGIPVILKANIDTGDELTTTAGSLALSGHRASRDAFAVARLRDAGAVILGKANLSEWANFRSTHSTSGWSSQGRQTRNPYVLDRNPCGSSSGSAVAVAASLTAVAIGTETDGSVVCPAGATGIVGIKPTLGLVSRDGIIPIARSQDTAGPMGRTVRDAAVLLTAMVAADPGDLAAANFPPQLPDYLAVLDGGGLKGVRIGIMRDYAGAGANAGVEAQFEEAIGVLAGLGAEIVDPVDLGDREGMDEAEFEVLLYEFRAGLNDYLGDHRAPNGVRTLADLIAFNVSRREELMPFFGQEILVMAEDKGP
;
A
#
# COMPACT_ATOMS: atom_id res chain seq x y z
N ALA A 1 11.57 72.84 29.52
CA ALA A 1 12.01 74.02 28.74
C ALA A 1 12.83 73.53 27.54
N PRO A 2 12.73 74.22 26.39
CA PRO A 2 13.07 73.75 25.02
C PRO A 2 14.56 74.03 24.68
N PRO A 3 15.08 73.90 23.42
CA PRO A 3 14.38 73.92 22.13
C PRO A 3 14.80 72.90 21.04
N ARG A 4 13.86 72.68 20.11
CA ARG A 4 14.06 72.22 18.71
C ARG A 4 14.54 73.44 17.86
N PRO A 5 14.41 73.52 16.52
CA PRO A 5 14.43 72.56 15.39
C PRO A 5 15.35 73.07 14.23
N GLY A 6 15.40 72.34 13.10
CA GLY A 6 15.49 73.01 11.79
C GLY A 6 15.97 72.11 10.66
N ARG A 7 15.04 71.62 9.80
CA ARG A 7 14.80 72.09 8.41
C ARG A 7 15.85 71.56 7.41
N ARG A 8 15.55 71.12 6.18
CA ARG A 8 14.34 71.02 5.34
C ARG A 8 14.75 70.29 4.04
N LEU A 9 13.77 69.63 3.42
CA LEU A 9 13.47 69.51 1.97
C LEU A 9 14.66 69.43 0.96
N ALA A 10 14.83 68.33 0.24
CA ALA A 10 14.07 67.88 -0.96
C ALA A 10 14.66 68.41 -2.26
N VAL A 11 15.07 67.51 -3.16
CA VAL A 11 15.01 67.70 -4.62
C VAL A 11 14.78 66.33 -5.28
N GLN A 12 13.62 66.19 -5.92
CA GLN A 12 13.38 65.21 -6.97
C GLN A 12 14.10 65.67 -8.25
N ALA A 13 14.69 64.73 -8.99
CA ALA A 13 15.00 64.91 -10.40
C ALA A 13 14.59 63.66 -11.16
N SER A 14 13.52 63.78 -11.93
CA SER A 14 13.09 62.82 -12.95
C SER A 14 13.99 62.95 -14.17
N VAL A 15 14.40 61.82 -14.76
CA VAL A 15 14.84 61.76 -16.16
C VAL A 15 14.05 60.68 -16.87
N LEU A 16 13.29 61.14 -17.85
CA LEU A 16 12.52 60.39 -18.84
C LEU A 16 13.47 60.10 -20.02
N ILE A 17 13.56 58.85 -20.48
CA ILE A 17 14.05 58.53 -21.83
C ILE A 17 12.96 57.71 -22.53
N LEU A 18 12.56 58.21 -23.70
CA LEU A 18 11.54 57.68 -24.60
C LEU A 18 12.22 57.02 -25.81
N SER A 19 11.47 56.08 -26.43
CA SER A 19 11.60 55.53 -27.81
C SER A 19 12.32 54.18 -27.93
N LEU A 20 11.88 53.21 -28.75
CA LEU A 20 10.79 53.14 -29.74
C LEU A 20 10.46 51.65 -30.04
N CYS A 21 9.27 51.44 -30.61
CA CYS A 21 8.56 50.21 -30.94
C CYS A 21 9.33 49.06 -31.62
N GLY A 22 8.88 47.83 -31.30
CA GLY A 22 8.94 46.66 -32.16
C GLY A 22 7.84 45.67 -31.77
N GLN A 23 6.67 45.75 -32.41
CA GLN A 23 5.64 44.72 -32.33
C GLN A 23 6.08 43.52 -33.17
N THR A 24 6.14 42.33 -32.56
CA THR A 24 6.10 41.06 -33.29
C THR A 24 4.89 40.28 -32.76
N GLY A 25 4.11 39.76 -33.70
CA GLY A 25 2.81 39.16 -33.46
C GLY A 25 2.91 37.95 -32.52
N SER A 26 1.96 37.88 -31.60
CA SER A 26 1.67 36.67 -30.85
C SER A 26 1.06 35.64 -31.81
N ASP A 27 1.85 34.63 -32.16
CA ASP A 27 1.37 33.41 -32.79
C ASP A 27 0.33 32.74 -31.88
N PRO A 28 -0.91 32.47 -32.35
CA PRO A 28 -1.86 31.65 -31.61
C PRO A 28 -1.53 30.18 -31.88
N GLY A 29 -0.43 29.72 -31.32
CA GLY A 29 0.10 28.39 -31.62
C GLY A 29 1.05 27.92 -30.54
N VAL A 30 0.47 27.33 -29.50
CA VAL A 30 0.93 26.24 -28.62
C VAL A 30 0.35 26.53 -27.24
N ALA A 31 -0.93 26.19 -27.07
CA ALA A 31 -1.41 25.80 -25.75
C ALA A 31 -0.62 24.55 -25.39
N GLY A 32 0.38 24.69 -24.52
CA GLY A 32 1.20 23.58 -24.06
C GLY A 32 0.28 22.46 -23.56
N ALA A 33 0.54 21.23 -24.03
CA ALA A 33 -0.02 20.05 -23.42
C ALA A 33 0.35 20.08 -21.94
N ASP A 34 -0.61 20.41 -21.08
CA ASP A 34 -0.46 20.26 -19.64
C ASP A 34 -0.32 18.76 -19.40
N SER A 35 0.91 18.29 -19.21
CA SER A 35 1.22 16.87 -19.08
C SER A 35 0.36 16.31 -17.95
N LEU A 36 -0.57 15.40 -18.27
CA LEU A 36 -1.53 14.90 -17.30
C LEU A 36 -0.80 14.16 -16.17
N ARG A 37 -0.89 14.71 -14.97
CA ARG A 37 0.05 14.41 -13.89
C ARG A 37 -0.06 13.17 -12.99
N VAL A 38 -1.07 12.31 -12.91
CA VAL A 38 -1.26 11.24 -11.86
C VAL A 38 -1.01 11.53 -10.36
N GLU A 39 -0.04 12.35 -9.93
CA GLU A 39 0.28 12.60 -8.53
C GLU A 39 -0.91 13.17 -7.77
N GLU A 40 -1.12 12.67 -6.55
CA GLU A 40 -2.19 13.10 -5.64
C GLU A 40 -3.61 13.07 -6.21
N ARG A 41 -3.83 12.43 -7.37
CA ARG A 41 -5.18 12.21 -7.89
C ARG A 41 -5.82 11.02 -7.18
N ASP A 42 -7.01 11.25 -6.66
CA ASP A 42 -7.88 10.22 -6.10
C ASP A 42 -8.63 9.47 -7.23
N ILE A 43 -9.24 8.33 -6.89
CA ILE A 43 -9.97 7.50 -7.85
C ILE A 43 -11.11 8.29 -8.50
N ALA A 44 -11.79 9.17 -7.74
CA ALA A 44 -12.91 9.96 -8.26
C ALA A 44 -12.46 10.93 -9.36
N ALA A 45 -11.35 11.64 -9.18
CA ALA A 45 -10.77 12.52 -10.18
C ALA A 45 -10.27 11.75 -11.41
N LEU A 46 -9.67 10.58 -11.22
CA LEU A 46 -9.24 9.71 -12.33
C LEU A 46 -10.45 9.21 -13.14
N GLN A 47 -11.51 8.78 -12.47
CA GLN A 47 -12.76 8.37 -13.13
C GLN A 47 -13.40 9.53 -13.90
N LEU A 48 -13.42 10.74 -13.35
CA LEU A 48 -13.96 11.92 -14.02
C LEU A 48 -13.18 12.23 -15.30
N LEU A 49 -11.85 12.22 -15.24
CA LEU A 49 -11.00 12.43 -16.42
C LEU A 49 -11.25 11.38 -17.51
N MET A 50 -11.45 10.11 -17.12
CA MET A 50 -11.79 9.04 -18.05
C MET A 50 -13.20 9.18 -18.62
N GLN A 51 -14.16 9.64 -17.83
CA GLN A 51 -15.52 9.91 -18.28
C GLN A 51 -15.59 11.08 -19.26
N GLU A 52 -14.78 12.12 -19.05
CA GLU A 52 -14.66 13.29 -19.93
C GLU A 52 -13.86 13.02 -21.20
N GLY A 53 -13.28 11.82 -21.37
CA GLY A 53 -12.43 11.47 -22.51
C GLY A 53 -11.10 12.21 -22.54
N ARG A 54 -10.67 12.76 -21.39
CA ARG A 54 -9.39 13.48 -21.22
C ARG A 54 -8.24 12.56 -20.79
N LEU A 55 -8.56 11.33 -20.45
CA LEU A 55 -7.66 10.28 -20.04
C LEU A 55 -8.28 8.93 -20.42
N THR A 56 -7.46 7.96 -20.81
CA THR A 56 -7.88 6.57 -20.97
C THR A 56 -7.24 5.71 -19.87
N ALA A 57 -7.81 4.53 -19.59
CA ALA A 57 -7.21 3.57 -18.67
C ALA A 57 -5.82 3.13 -19.16
N ARG A 58 -5.66 2.96 -20.49
CA ARG A 58 -4.35 2.68 -21.10
C ARG A 58 -3.34 3.79 -20.82
N GLU A 59 -3.69 5.05 -21.07
CA GLU A 59 -2.81 6.19 -20.80
C GLU A 59 -2.47 6.31 -19.31
N LEU A 60 -3.46 6.15 -18.43
CA LEU A 60 -3.25 6.15 -16.98
C LEU A 60 -2.27 5.04 -16.55
N THR A 61 -2.44 3.83 -17.10
CA THR A 61 -1.56 2.69 -16.83
C THR A 61 -0.14 2.99 -17.33
N GLN A 62 0.01 3.55 -18.53
CA GLN A 62 1.32 3.95 -19.06
C GLN A 62 2.00 5.02 -18.19
N LEU A 63 1.25 6.02 -17.71
CA LEU A 63 1.80 7.07 -16.83
C LEU A 63 2.38 6.48 -15.53
N TYR A 64 1.72 5.48 -14.95
CA TYR A 64 2.27 4.78 -13.78
C TYR A 64 3.48 3.91 -14.12
N ILE A 65 3.48 3.18 -15.25
CA ILE A 65 4.64 2.41 -15.71
C ILE A 65 5.86 3.32 -15.92
N ASP A 66 5.69 4.46 -16.58
CA ASP A 66 6.76 5.43 -16.84
C ASP A 66 7.33 6.00 -15.52
N ARG A 67 6.44 6.25 -14.56
CA ARG A 67 6.83 6.73 -13.23
C ARG A 67 7.57 5.66 -12.42
N ILE A 68 7.14 4.40 -12.48
CA ILE A 68 7.86 3.26 -11.90
C ILE A 68 9.27 3.21 -12.49
N GLY A 69 9.41 3.27 -13.82
CA GLY A 69 10.72 3.28 -14.46
C GLY A 69 11.62 4.45 -14.03
N THR A 70 11.03 5.62 -13.74
CA THR A 70 11.78 6.83 -13.34
C THR A 70 12.18 6.83 -11.87
N LEU A 71 11.30 6.39 -10.97
CA LEU A 71 11.48 6.51 -9.51
C LEU A 71 11.86 5.20 -8.82
N ASP A 72 11.31 4.08 -9.29
CA ASP A 72 11.50 2.76 -8.68
C ASP A 72 12.76 2.07 -9.20
N ASP A 73 12.91 2.00 -10.53
CA ASP A 73 14.02 1.31 -11.19
C ASP A 73 15.25 2.21 -11.38
N ALA A 74 15.00 3.50 -11.62
CA ALA A 74 16.01 4.55 -11.78
C ALA A 74 15.97 5.54 -10.61
N GLY A 75 16.48 6.76 -10.82
CA GLY A 75 16.39 7.87 -9.85
C GLY A 75 16.75 7.46 -8.40
N PRO A 76 15.84 7.65 -7.43
CA PRO A 76 16.07 7.31 -6.02
C PRO A 76 16.16 5.79 -5.74
N ARG A 77 15.76 4.96 -6.71
CA ARG A 77 15.63 3.49 -6.62
C ARG A 77 14.84 3.05 -5.41
N LEU A 78 13.54 3.29 -5.45
CA LEU A 78 12.64 2.94 -4.35
C LEU A 78 12.53 1.41 -4.15
N ASN A 79 12.74 0.61 -5.20
CA ASN A 79 12.59 -0.86 -5.20
C ASN A 79 11.29 -1.34 -4.52
N ALA A 80 10.19 -0.66 -4.81
CA ALA A 80 8.86 -0.94 -4.30
C ALA A 80 8.12 -1.95 -5.19
N ILE A 81 8.47 -2.09 -6.47
CA ILE A 81 7.82 -3.00 -7.42
C ILE A 81 8.75 -4.17 -7.77
N ILE A 82 8.29 -5.41 -7.56
CA ILE A 82 9.04 -6.62 -7.94
C ILE A 82 8.81 -6.98 -9.41
N ALA A 83 7.59 -6.78 -9.91
CA ALA A 83 7.23 -7.13 -11.28
C ALA A 83 6.08 -6.26 -11.78
N ILE A 84 6.16 -5.81 -13.03
CA ILE A 84 5.06 -5.20 -13.77
C ILE A 84 4.32 -6.32 -14.53
N ASN A 85 2.99 -6.24 -14.59
CA ASN A 85 2.19 -7.16 -15.38
C ASN A 85 2.46 -6.91 -16.87
N PRO A 86 2.98 -7.88 -17.63
CA PRO A 86 3.25 -7.69 -19.06
C PRO A 86 1.99 -7.34 -19.86
N ASP A 87 0.82 -7.76 -19.38
CA ASP A 87 -0.46 -7.57 -20.07
C ASP A 87 -1.22 -6.32 -19.58
N ALA A 88 -0.68 -5.55 -18.62
CA ALA A 88 -1.38 -4.41 -18.00
C ALA A 88 -1.96 -3.42 -19.02
N LEU A 89 -1.17 -3.07 -20.04
CA LEU A 89 -1.56 -2.11 -21.06
C LEU A 89 -2.65 -2.66 -21.99
N GLU A 90 -2.61 -3.96 -22.31
CA GLU A 90 -3.63 -4.62 -23.13
C GLU A 90 -4.95 -4.74 -22.37
N ILE A 91 -4.89 -5.15 -21.10
CA ILE A 91 -6.04 -5.20 -20.19
C ILE A 91 -6.68 -3.81 -20.07
N ALA A 92 -5.88 -2.77 -19.85
CA ALA A 92 -6.36 -1.40 -19.76
C ALA A 92 -7.04 -0.93 -21.06
N SER A 93 -6.48 -1.29 -22.22
CA SER A 93 -7.07 -0.97 -23.54
C SER A 93 -8.42 -1.65 -23.75
N ALA A 94 -8.57 -2.91 -23.30
CA ALA A 94 -9.83 -3.63 -23.35
C ALA A 94 -10.90 -2.98 -22.44
N LEU A 95 -10.49 -2.45 -21.27
CA LEU A 95 -11.40 -1.71 -20.39
C LEU A 95 -11.81 -0.35 -20.96
N ASP A 96 -10.96 0.31 -21.75
CA ASP A 96 -11.34 1.51 -22.50
C ASP A 96 -12.40 1.22 -23.56
N GLU A 97 -12.24 0.11 -24.30
CA GLU A 97 -13.23 -0.39 -25.25
C GLU A 97 -14.56 -0.68 -24.55
N GLU A 98 -14.50 -1.42 -23.43
CA GLU A 98 -15.69 -1.74 -22.65
C GLU A 98 -16.39 -0.47 -22.15
N ARG A 99 -15.64 0.51 -21.63
CA ARG A 99 -16.19 1.80 -21.18
C ARG A 99 -16.97 2.47 -22.31
N ARG A 100 -16.43 2.46 -23.54
CA ARG A 100 -17.07 3.09 -24.71
C ARG A 100 -18.36 2.38 -25.14
N HIS A 101 -18.39 1.05 -25.07
CA HIS A 101 -19.50 0.26 -25.61
C HIS A 101 -20.56 -0.14 -24.58
N ARG A 102 -20.18 -0.33 -23.32
CA ARG A 102 -21.05 -0.85 -22.24
C ARG A 102 -21.12 0.07 -21.02
N GLY A 103 -20.24 1.06 -20.93
CA GLY A 103 -20.06 1.89 -19.74
C GLY A 103 -19.11 1.24 -18.72
N PRO A 104 -18.74 1.98 -17.66
CA PRO A 104 -17.85 1.47 -16.62
C PRO A 104 -18.56 0.46 -15.70
N ARG A 105 -17.83 -0.55 -15.22
CA ARG A 105 -18.32 -1.54 -14.23
C ARG A 105 -18.52 -0.95 -12.83
N GLY A 106 -17.92 0.20 -12.55
CA GLY A 106 -17.96 0.87 -11.26
C GLY A 106 -16.74 1.75 -11.03
N PRO A 107 -16.50 2.20 -9.78
CA PRO A 107 -15.41 3.11 -9.44
C PRO A 107 -14.00 2.56 -9.73
N MET A 108 -13.82 1.24 -9.79
CA MET A 108 -12.53 0.60 -10.09
C MET A 108 -12.27 0.40 -11.59
N HIS A 109 -13.22 0.71 -12.46
CA HIS A 109 -13.10 0.46 -13.90
C HIS A 109 -11.92 1.23 -14.52
N GLY A 110 -10.90 0.52 -14.99
CA GLY A 110 -9.68 1.09 -15.56
C GLY A 110 -8.68 1.63 -14.55
N ILE A 111 -8.87 1.41 -13.24
CA ILE A 111 -7.96 1.91 -12.20
C ILE A 111 -6.80 0.93 -11.99
N PRO A 112 -5.53 1.38 -12.10
CA PRO A 112 -4.36 0.54 -11.84
C PRO A 112 -4.16 0.24 -10.35
N VAL A 113 -3.92 -1.03 -10.02
CA VAL A 113 -3.72 -1.54 -8.66
C VAL A 113 -2.43 -2.35 -8.57
N ILE A 114 -1.64 -2.12 -7.53
CA ILE A 114 -0.48 -2.96 -7.19
C ILE A 114 -0.86 -3.95 -6.07
N LEU A 115 -0.47 -5.20 -6.23
CA LEU A 115 -0.71 -6.27 -5.24
C LEU A 115 0.58 -6.60 -4.51
N LYS A 116 0.57 -6.82 -3.19
CA LYS A 116 1.74 -7.40 -2.50
C LYS A 116 2.12 -8.76 -3.12
N ALA A 117 3.41 -9.05 -3.27
CA ALA A 117 3.89 -10.25 -3.97
C ALA A 117 3.64 -11.60 -3.25
N ASN A 118 2.80 -11.63 -2.22
CA ASN A 118 2.28 -12.84 -1.58
C ASN A 118 0.82 -13.15 -1.96
N ILE A 119 0.23 -12.38 -2.88
CA ILE A 119 -1.15 -12.55 -3.34
C ILE A 119 -1.13 -13.16 -4.74
N ASP A 120 -1.93 -14.20 -4.99
CA ASP A 120 -1.99 -14.91 -6.25
C ASP A 120 -2.70 -14.16 -7.38
N THR A 121 -2.17 -14.36 -8.59
CA THR A 121 -2.79 -13.98 -9.86
C THR A 121 -2.67 -15.15 -10.82
N GLY A 122 -3.76 -15.48 -11.52
CA GLY A 122 -3.81 -16.55 -12.51
C GLY A 122 -3.32 -16.15 -13.91
N ASP A 123 -2.62 -15.02 -14.02
CA ASP A 123 -2.05 -14.50 -15.27
C ASP A 123 -0.52 -14.66 -15.30
N GLU A 124 0.16 -13.83 -16.10
CA GLU A 124 1.60 -13.97 -16.31
C GLU A 124 2.47 -13.54 -15.12
N LEU A 125 1.89 -12.90 -14.10
CA LEU A 125 2.60 -12.49 -12.90
C LEU A 125 2.95 -13.69 -11.99
N THR A 126 4.04 -13.53 -11.25
CA THR A 126 4.48 -14.54 -10.27
C THR A 126 4.13 -14.13 -8.84
N THR A 127 3.90 -15.11 -7.96
CA THR A 127 3.69 -14.91 -6.52
C THR A 127 4.84 -15.57 -5.77
N THR A 128 5.64 -14.77 -5.07
CA THR A 128 6.94 -15.27 -4.58
C THR A 128 7.19 -15.03 -3.10
N ALA A 129 6.33 -14.24 -2.43
CA ALA A 129 6.60 -13.69 -1.10
C ALA A 129 7.99 -13.00 -1.00
N GLY A 130 8.51 -12.49 -2.12
CA GLY A 130 9.84 -11.87 -2.23
C GLY A 130 11.00 -12.86 -2.27
N SER A 131 10.75 -14.18 -2.23
CA SER A 131 11.76 -15.21 -2.16
C SER A 131 12.17 -15.72 -3.54
N LEU A 132 13.47 -15.80 -3.80
CA LEU A 132 14.01 -16.48 -4.98
C LEU A 132 13.69 -17.98 -5.03
N ALA A 133 13.33 -18.60 -3.90
CA ALA A 133 12.85 -19.99 -3.85
C ALA A 133 11.58 -20.19 -4.69
N LEU A 134 10.73 -19.16 -4.74
CA LEU A 134 9.51 -19.14 -5.52
C LEU A 134 9.65 -18.36 -6.84
N SER A 135 10.88 -18.04 -7.27
CA SER A 135 11.08 -17.39 -8.57
C SER A 135 10.51 -18.26 -9.70
N GLY A 136 9.63 -17.67 -10.52
CA GLY A 136 8.89 -18.38 -11.56
C GLY A 136 7.62 -19.10 -11.09
N HIS A 137 7.26 -19.00 -9.80
CA HIS A 137 5.99 -19.52 -9.30
C HIS A 137 4.81 -18.81 -9.97
N ARG A 138 3.94 -19.57 -10.62
CA ARG A 138 2.71 -19.06 -11.25
C ARG A 138 1.53 -19.79 -10.65
N ALA A 139 0.64 -19.02 -10.05
CA ALA A 139 -0.59 -19.56 -9.50
C ALA A 139 -1.50 -20.06 -10.63
N SER A 140 -2.32 -21.07 -10.34
CA SER A 140 -3.25 -21.62 -11.34
C SER A 140 -4.50 -20.76 -11.54
N ARG A 141 -4.76 -19.84 -10.60
CA ARG A 141 -5.93 -18.96 -10.57
C ARG A 141 -5.61 -17.70 -9.77
N ASP A 142 -6.45 -16.69 -9.94
CA ASP A 142 -6.43 -15.51 -9.08
C ASP A 142 -6.77 -15.88 -7.63
N ALA A 143 -6.16 -15.16 -6.69
CA ALA A 143 -6.68 -15.07 -5.33
C ALA A 143 -8.13 -14.56 -5.38
N PHE A 144 -8.97 -14.97 -4.40
CA PHE A 144 -10.38 -14.62 -4.42
C PHE A 144 -10.60 -13.09 -4.50
N ALA A 145 -9.86 -12.32 -3.70
CA ALA A 145 -9.91 -10.86 -3.73
C ALA A 145 -9.45 -10.27 -5.08
N VAL A 146 -8.53 -10.92 -5.80
CA VAL A 146 -8.05 -10.47 -7.12
C VAL A 146 -9.11 -10.71 -8.19
N ALA A 147 -9.78 -11.87 -8.18
CA ALA A 147 -10.90 -12.15 -9.08
C ALA A 147 -12.00 -11.08 -8.94
N ARG A 148 -12.33 -10.71 -7.70
CA ARG A 148 -13.27 -9.62 -7.38
C ARG A 148 -12.84 -8.26 -7.96
N LEU A 149 -11.55 -7.94 -7.91
CA LEU A 149 -11.01 -6.69 -8.49
C LEU A 149 -11.11 -6.69 -10.01
N ARG A 150 -10.82 -7.81 -10.66
CA ARG A 150 -11.02 -7.94 -12.12
C ARG A 150 -12.49 -7.81 -12.49
N ASP A 151 -13.40 -8.40 -11.72
CA ASP A 151 -14.84 -8.21 -11.92
C ASP A 151 -15.23 -6.73 -11.81
N ALA A 152 -14.65 -5.99 -10.87
CA ALA A 152 -14.84 -4.55 -10.70
C ALA A 152 -14.16 -3.69 -11.79
N GLY A 153 -13.41 -4.32 -12.71
CA GLY A 153 -12.73 -3.66 -13.83
C GLY A 153 -11.38 -3.03 -13.48
N ALA A 154 -10.72 -3.46 -12.40
CA ALA A 154 -9.39 -2.97 -12.05
C ALA A 154 -8.32 -3.50 -13.01
N VAL A 155 -7.27 -2.70 -13.24
CA VAL A 155 -6.06 -3.12 -13.96
C VAL A 155 -5.03 -3.57 -12.94
N ILE A 156 -4.72 -4.86 -12.90
CA ILE A 156 -3.63 -5.36 -12.04
C ILE A 156 -2.30 -4.96 -12.67
N LEU A 157 -1.70 -3.89 -12.15
CA LEU A 157 -0.50 -3.25 -12.71
C LEU A 157 0.77 -4.09 -12.46
N GLY A 158 0.83 -4.82 -11.35
CA GLY A 158 2.04 -5.53 -10.95
C GLY A 158 2.04 -5.99 -9.50
N LYS A 159 3.20 -6.46 -9.06
CA LYS A 159 3.47 -6.94 -7.71
C LYS A 159 4.42 -6.02 -6.96
N ALA A 160 4.05 -5.61 -5.75
CA ALA A 160 4.88 -4.88 -4.83
C ALA A 160 5.87 -5.80 -4.09
N ASN A 161 7.07 -5.27 -3.84
CA ASN A 161 8.02 -5.85 -2.91
C ASN A 161 7.46 -5.90 -1.48
N LEU A 162 8.04 -6.77 -0.66
CA LEU A 162 7.67 -6.96 0.73
C LEU A 162 8.89 -7.33 1.56
N SER A 163 8.73 -7.31 2.88
CA SER A 163 9.66 -8.04 3.75
C SER A 163 9.48 -9.54 3.46
N GLU A 164 10.55 -10.23 3.10
CA GLU A 164 10.47 -11.62 2.61
C GLU A 164 9.69 -12.53 3.57
N TRP A 165 8.82 -13.40 3.02
CA TRP A 165 7.91 -14.25 3.80
C TRP A 165 7.04 -13.46 4.78
N ALA A 166 6.58 -12.28 4.32
CA ALA A 166 5.79 -11.34 5.12
C ALA A 166 6.43 -11.00 6.48
N ASN A 167 7.77 -10.92 6.52
CA ASN A 167 8.63 -10.70 7.69
C ASN A 167 8.76 -11.88 8.66
N PHE A 168 8.14 -13.03 8.38
CA PHE A 168 8.19 -14.21 9.24
C PHE A 168 9.34 -15.16 8.89
N ARG A 169 10.55 -14.60 8.70
CA ARG A 169 11.75 -15.34 8.31
C ARG A 169 12.81 -15.42 9.42
N SER A 170 13.13 -14.30 10.05
CA SER A 170 14.28 -14.16 10.94
C SER A 170 13.99 -13.18 12.07
N THR A 171 14.58 -13.41 13.24
CA THR A 171 14.55 -12.48 14.39
C THR A 171 15.41 -11.24 14.18
N HIS A 172 16.18 -11.18 13.09
CA HIS A 172 17.05 -10.06 12.72
C HIS A 172 16.69 -9.49 11.35
N SER A 173 15.46 -9.70 10.89
CA SER A 173 15.02 -9.23 9.58
C SER A 173 15.08 -7.70 9.46
N THR A 174 15.25 -7.24 8.22
CA THR A 174 15.07 -5.83 7.86
C THR A 174 13.78 -5.67 7.08
N SER A 175 12.90 -4.78 7.52
CA SER A 175 11.65 -4.55 6.82
C SER A 175 11.87 -3.94 5.43
N GLY A 176 11.08 -4.40 4.48
CA GLY A 176 11.15 -4.03 3.06
C GLY A 176 12.28 -4.70 2.29
N TRP A 177 13.07 -5.58 2.91
CA TRP A 177 14.07 -6.37 2.20
C TRP A 177 13.50 -7.73 1.76
N SER A 178 13.78 -8.11 0.52
CA SER A 178 13.64 -9.48 0.04
C SER A 178 14.77 -9.90 -0.88
N SER A 179 15.01 -11.22 -1.02
CA SER A 179 16.06 -11.72 -1.91
C SER A 179 15.79 -11.40 -3.38
N GLN A 180 14.51 -11.35 -3.79
CA GLN A 180 14.10 -11.01 -5.15
C GLN A 180 14.03 -9.50 -5.39
N GLY A 181 13.28 -8.77 -4.55
CA GLY A 181 13.01 -7.35 -4.73
C GLY A 181 14.05 -6.41 -4.11
N ARG A 182 15.01 -6.94 -3.35
CA ARG A 182 16.02 -6.19 -2.60
C ARG A 182 15.36 -5.22 -1.61
N GLN A 183 16.04 -4.14 -1.23
CA GLN A 183 15.58 -3.21 -0.19
C GLN A 183 14.64 -2.15 -0.76
N THR A 184 13.36 -2.21 -0.39
CA THR A 184 12.43 -1.09 -0.55
C THR A 184 12.85 0.08 0.33
N ARG A 185 12.79 1.31 -0.19
CA ARG A 185 13.18 2.54 0.51
C ARG A 185 11.99 3.43 0.79
N ASN A 186 11.96 4.08 1.96
CA ASN A 186 10.94 5.06 2.28
C ASN A 186 11.08 6.30 1.37
N PRO A 187 10.02 6.72 0.64
CA PRO A 187 10.11 7.79 -0.34
C PRO A 187 10.30 9.19 0.28
N TYR A 188 9.99 9.36 1.57
CA TYR A 188 10.24 10.62 2.28
C TYR A 188 11.71 10.77 2.69
N VAL A 189 12.34 9.66 3.10
CA VAL A 189 13.74 9.63 3.54
C VAL A 189 14.36 8.27 3.17
N LEU A 190 15.18 8.26 2.11
CA LEU A 190 15.64 7.02 1.44
C LEU A 190 16.50 6.08 2.31
N ASP A 191 17.07 6.59 3.41
CA ASP A 191 17.87 5.83 4.38
C ASP A 191 17.08 5.43 5.64
N ARG A 192 15.75 5.53 5.61
CA ARG A 192 14.84 5.10 6.68
C ARG A 192 13.97 3.93 6.24
N ASN A 193 13.63 3.10 7.22
CA ASN A 193 12.84 1.90 7.02
C ASN A 193 11.39 2.28 6.63
N PRO A 194 10.81 1.69 5.56
CA PRO A 194 9.40 1.91 5.18
C PRO A 194 8.39 1.12 6.04
N CYS A 195 8.83 0.55 7.17
CA CYS A 195 8.19 -0.55 7.89
C CYS A 195 7.84 -1.72 6.95
N GLY A 196 6.93 -2.60 7.35
CA GLY A 196 6.56 -3.79 6.60
C GLY A 196 5.51 -4.61 7.34
N SER A 197 5.09 -5.75 6.80
CA SER A 197 5.70 -6.40 5.62
C SER A 197 5.21 -5.89 4.26
N SER A 198 4.09 -5.14 4.18
CA SER A 198 3.56 -4.58 2.92
C SER A 198 4.30 -3.31 2.45
N SER A 199 5.63 -3.33 2.54
CA SER A 199 6.52 -2.18 2.32
C SER A 199 6.38 -1.60 0.92
N GLY A 200 6.47 -2.44 -0.13
CA GLY A 200 6.36 -1.98 -1.51
C GLY A 200 4.98 -1.42 -1.84
N SER A 201 3.90 -2.01 -1.31
CA SER A 201 2.53 -1.51 -1.50
C SER A 201 2.38 -0.11 -0.92
N ALA A 202 2.93 0.14 0.28
CA ALA A 202 2.87 1.45 0.92
C ALA A 202 3.69 2.50 0.16
N VAL A 203 4.94 2.17 -0.20
CA VAL A 203 5.81 3.05 -0.97
C VAL A 203 5.25 3.35 -2.36
N ALA A 204 4.65 2.36 -3.03
CA ALA A 204 4.03 2.56 -4.34
C ALA A 204 2.88 3.57 -4.29
N VAL A 205 2.04 3.54 -3.26
CA VAL A 205 0.97 4.51 -3.07
C VAL A 205 1.53 5.89 -2.71
N ALA A 206 2.47 5.96 -1.77
CA ALA A 206 3.08 7.20 -1.28
C ALA A 206 3.86 7.95 -2.38
N ALA A 207 4.57 7.24 -3.25
CA ALA A 207 5.32 7.83 -4.36
C ALA A 207 4.47 8.00 -5.64
N SER A 208 3.16 7.77 -5.57
CA SER A 208 2.24 7.82 -6.71
C SER A 208 2.63 6.89 -7.87
N LEU A 209 3.22 5.73 -7.58
CA LEU A 209 3.53 4.66 -8.55
C LEU A 209 2.30 3.83 -8.93
N THR A 210 1.20 4.02 -8.22
CA THR A 210 -0.10 3.40 -8.49
C THR A 210 -1.22 4.28 -7.93
N ALA A 211 -2.47 4.01 -8.35
CA ALA A 211 -3.63 4.69 -7.78
C ALA A 211 -3.88 4.20 -6.34
N VAL A 212 -3.90 2.88 -6.15
CA VAL A 212 -4.09 2.18 -4.87
C VAL A 212 -3.32 0.86 -4.86
N ALA A 213 -3.09 0.30 -3.68
CA ALA A 213 -2.41 -1.00 -3.55
C ALA A 213 -3.09 -1.89 -2.50
N ILE A 214 -2.76 -3.18 -2.53
CA ILE A 214 -3.18 -4.15 -1.52
C ILE A 214 -1.97 -4.59 -0.72
N GLY A 215 -2.10 -4.55 0.60
CA GLY A 215 -1.20 -5.20 1.54
C GLY A 215 -1.85 -6.41 2.19
N THR A 216 -1.08 -7.13 3.00
CA THR A 216 -1.61 -8.16 3.90
C THR A 216 -1.07 -7.94 5.29
N GLU A 217 -1.89 -8.20 6.30
CA GLU A 217 -1.54 -8.05 7.70
C GLU A 217 -1.86 -9.29 8.51
N THR A 218 -0.85 -9.73 9.27
CA THR A 218 -0.96 -10.69 10.38
C THR A 218 -0.94 -9.90 11.68
N ASP A 219 0.12 -9.10 11.86
CA ASP A 219 0.21 -8.04 12.85
C ASP A 219 1.01 -6.86 12.26
N GLY A 220 0.43 -5.66 12.32
CA GLY A 220 0.99 -4.38 11.85
C GLY A 220 1.32 -4.24 10.35
N SER A 221 1.29 -5.32 9.57
CA SER A 221 1.89 -5.38 8.23
C SER A 221 1.17 -4.61 7.11
N VAL A 222 0.04 -3.97 7.36
CA VAL A 222 -0.65 -2.96 6.55
C VAL A 222 -0.57 -1.59 7.23
N VAL A 223 -0.95 -1.49 8.51
CA VAL A 223 -1.05 -0.19 9.21
C VAL A 223 0.31 0.44 9.53
N CYS A 224 1.33 -0.35 9.87
CA CYS A 224 2.67 0.14 10.13
C CYS A 224 3.35 0.73 8.89
N PRO A 225 3.45 0.02 7.74
CA PRO A 225 4.02 0.62 6.54
C PRO A 225 3.18 1.78 6.01
N ALA A 226 1.86 1.76 6.16
CA ALA A 226 1.02 2.91 5.83
C ALA A 226 1.38 4.14 6.67
N GLY A 227 1.52 3.99 8.00
CA GLY A 227 1.93 5.07 8.90
C GLY A 227 3.35 5.57 8.62
N ALA A 228 4.30 4.66 8.36
CA ALA A 228 5.69 5.01 8.06
C ALA A 228 5.85 5.77 6.73
N THR A 229 4.92 5.58 5.78
CA THR A 229 4.93 6.26 4.48
C THR A 229 3.78 7.26 4.31
N GLY A 230 3.12 7.69 5.39
CA GLY A 230 2.13 8.77 5.34
C GLY A 230 0.91 8.53 4.45
N ILE A 231 0.40 7.29 4.38
CA ILE A 231 -0.80 6.93 3.63
C ILE A 231 -1.85 6.26 4.52
N VAL A 232 -3.02 5.95 3.95
CA VAL A 232 -4.07 5.18 4.63
C VAL A 232 -3.89 3.69 4.34
N GLY A 233 -3.95 2.87 5.39
CA GLY A 233 -4.05 1.42 5.32
C GLY A 233 -5.19 0.93 6.21
N ILE A 234 -6.04 0.05 5.70
CA ILE A 234 -7.16 -0.53 6.48
C ILE A 234 -6.88 -2.01 6.68
N LYS A 235 -6.77 -2.44 7.94
CA LYS A 235 -6.81 -3.86 8.32
C LYS A 235 -8.27 -4.24 8.63
N PRO A 236 -8.99 -4.95 7.75
CA PRO A 236 -10.37 -5.31 8.01
C PRO A 236 -10.51 -6.36 9.13
N THR A 237 -11.76 -6.59 9.53
CA THR A 237 -12.12 -7.72 10.38
C THR A 237 -11.86 -9.03 9.64
N LEU A 238 -11.38 -10.05 10.36
CA LEU A 238 -11.09 -11.36 9.77
C LEU A 238 -12.36 -11.97 9.17
N GLY A 239 -12.26 -12.42 7.92
CA GLY A 239 -13.38 -12.98 7.17
C GLY A 239 -14.12 -11.97 6.29
N LEU A 240 -13.88 -10.67 6.43
CA LEU A 240 -14.49 -9.66 5.56
C LEU A 240 -13.91 -9.68 4.13
N VAL A 241 -12.60 -9.97 4.02
CA VAL A 241 -11.91 -10.23 2.77
C VAL A 241 -11.33 -11.64 2.83
N SER A 242 -11.61 -12.45 1.81
CA SER A 242 -11.07 -13.82 1.72
C SER A 242 -9.54 -13.82 1.63
N ARG A 243 -8.94 -14.84 2.24
CA ARG A 243 -7.50 -15.10 2.28
C ARG A 243 -7.08 -16.19 1.29
N ASP A 244 -8.04 -16.73 0.57
CA ASP A 244 -7.81 -17.73 -0.47
C ASP A 244 -6.90 -17.18 -1.60
N GLY A 245 -5.86 -17.94 -1.92
CA GLY A 245 -4.80 -17.53 -2.87
C GLY A 245 -3.82 -16.50 -2.30
N ILE A 246 -3.58 -16.50 -0.99
CA ILE A 246 -2.54 -15.68 -0.36
C ILE A 246 -1.56 -16.60 0.38
N ILE A 247 -0.26 -16.43 0.14
CA ILE A 247 0.78 -17.13 0.92
C ILE A 247 0.63 -16.72 2.39
N PRO A 248 0.30 -17.66 3.30
CA PRO A 248 -0.15 -17.33 4.65
C PRO A 248 1.00 -17.14 5.65
N ILE A 249 0.69 -16.51 6.78
CA ILE A 249 1.38 -16.70 8.06
C ILE A 249 0.45 -17.42 9.03
N ALA A 250 -0.62 -16.77 9.47
CA ALA A 250 -1.51 -17.35 10.47
C ALA A 250 -2.96 -17.05 10.12
N ARG A 251 -3.74 -18.11 9.84
CA ARG A 251 -5.18 -17.99 9.58
C ARG A 251 -5.96 -17.44 10.77
N SER A 252 -5.40 -17.40 11.97
CA SER A 252 -5.99 -16.75 13.14
C SER A 252 -5.97 -15.23 13.05
N GLN A 253 -5.13 -14.64 12.18
CA GLN A 253 -4.81 -13.21 12.17
C GLN A 253 -4.71 -12.57 10.78
N ASP A 254 -4.41 -13.36 9.75
CA ASP A 254 -4.16 -12.89 8.40
C ASP A 254 -5.39 -12.23 7.79
N THR A 255 -5.18 -11.12 7.10
CA THR A 255 -6.15 -10.54 6.16
C THR A 255 -5.46 -9.68 5.10
N ALA A 256 -6.00 -9.65 3.88
CA ALA A 256 -5.67 -8.61 2.92
C ALA A 256 -6.34 -7.29 3.32
N GLY A 257 -5.69 -6.17 3.00
CA GLY A 257 -6.16 -4.83 3.35
C GLY A 257 -5.83 -3.80 2.26
N PRO A 258 -6.75 -2.87 1.96
CA PRO A 258 -6.50 -1.82 0.98
C PRO A 258 -5.57 -0.75 1.53
N MET A 259 -4.77 -0.17 0.63
CA MET A 259 -3.86 0.93 0.89
C MET A 259 -4.08 2.03 -0.16
N GLY A 260 -4.28 3.27 0.29
CA GLY A 260 -4.59 4.40 -0.58
C GLY A 260 -4.10 5.71 0.03
N ARG A 261 -3.96 6.77 -0.77
CA ARG A 261 -3.58 8.10 -0.26
C ARG A 261 -4.70 8.74 0.56
N THR A 262 -5.95 8.41 0.24
CA THR A 262 -7.14 8.93 0.92
C THR A 262 -7.95 7.79 1.53
N VAL A 263 -8.71 8.10 2.59
CA VAL A 263 -9.68 7.17 3.19
C VAL A 263 -10.71 6.71 2.17
N ARG A 264 -11.13 7.63 1.28
CA ARG A 264 -12.08 7.32 0.20
C ARG A 264 -11.53 6.28 -0.77
N ASP A 265 -10.28 6.42 -1.22
CA ASP A 265 -9.69 5.46 -2.16
C ASP A 265 -9.50 4.08 -1.51
N ALA A 266 -9.07 4.04 -0.25
CA ALA A 266 -8.97 2.80 0.50
C ALA A 266 -10.36 2.13 0.69
N ALA A 267 -11.41 2.91 0.93
CA ALA A 267 -12.78 2.41 1.04
C ALA A 267 -13.35 1.93 -0.31
N VAL A 268 -13.05 2.61 -1.42
CA VAL A 268 -13.41 2.15 -2.77
C VAL A 268 -12.77 0.79 -3.06
N LEU A 269 -11.47 0.66 -2.76
CA LEU A 269 -10.74 -0.59 -2.94
C LEU A 269 -11.29 -1.70 -2.02
N LEU A 270 -11.58 -1.38 -0.75
CA LEU A 270 -12.22 -2.32 0.18
C LEU A 270 -13.53 -2.85 -0.41
N THR A 271 -14.39 -1.95 -0.87
CA THR A 271 -15.71 -2.29 -1.43
C THR A 271 -15.60 -3.26 -2.60
N ALA A 272 -14.55 -3.13 -3.43
CA ALA A 272 -14.31 -4.04 -4.53
C ALA A 272 -13.83 -5.43 -4.08
N MET A 273 -13.14 -5.54 -2.95
CA MET A 273 -12.57 -6.79 -2.43
C MET A 273 -13.53 -7.61 -1.56
N VAL A 274 -14.41 -6.94 -0.81
CA VAL A 274 -15.29 -7.60 0.17
C VAL A 274 -16.31 -8.51 -0.50
N ALA A 275 -16.29 -9.79 -0.11
CA ALA A 275 -17.30 -10.78 -0.45
C ALA A 275 -17.11 -12.03 0.42
N ALA A 276 -18.20 -12.73 0.72
CA ALA A 276 -18.14 -14.00 1.45
C ALA A 276 -17.55 -15.08 0.54
N ASP A 277 -16.56 -15.81 1.05
CA ASP A 277 -15.95 -16.95 0.38
C ASP A 277 -16.15 -18.21 1.23
N PRO A 278 -17.06 -19.11 0.85
CA PRO A 278 -17.29 -20.35 1.58
C PRO A 278 -16.05 -21.26 1.70
N GLY A 279 -15.04 -21.07 0.84
CA GLY A 279 -13.77 -21.78 0.91
C GLY A 279 -12.82 -21.27 2.01
N ASP A 280 -13.05 -20.06 2.51
CA ASP A 280 -12.29 -19.47 3.59
C ASP A 280 -12.99 -19.70 4.95
N LEU A 281 -12.32 -20.38 5.88
CA LEU A 281 -12.84 -20.65 7.22
C LEU A 281 -13.27 -19.39 7.99
N ALA A 282 -12.66 -18.22 7.72
CA ALA A 282 -13.06 -16.98 8.38
C ALA A 282 -14.37 -16.40 7.82
N ALA A 283 -14.92 -16.91 6.72
CA ALA A 283 -16.20 -16.45 6.17
C ALA A 283 -17.38 -16.66 7.14
N ALA A 284 -17.22 -17.49 8.19
CA ALA A 284 -18.17 -17.57 9.30
C ALA A 284 -18.38 -16.22 10.03
N ASN A 285 -17.39 -15.31 9.97
CA ASN A 285 -17.46 -13.97 10.54
C ASN A 285 -18.02 -12.93 9.54
N PHE A 286 -18.33 -13.32 8.31
CA PHE A 286 -18.83 -12.39 7.30
C PHE A 286 -20.20 -11.85 7.73
N PRO A 287 -20.38 -10.51 7.77
CA PRO A 287 -21.62 -9.94 8.27
C PRO A 287 -22.79 -10.24 7.32
N PRO A 288 -24.02 -10.41 7.83
CA PRO A 288 -25.19 -10.68 6.99
C PRO A 288 -25.55 -9.51 6.08
N GLN A 289 -25.12 -8.29 6.42
CA GLN A 289 -25.31 -7.07 5.65
C GLN A 289 -24.04 -6.24 5.69
N LEU A 290 -23.60 -5.77 4.52
CA LEU A 290 -22.50 -4.83 4.41
C LEU A 290 -23.03 -3.40 4.41
N PRO A 291 -22.40 -2.48 5.16
CA PRO A 291 -22.68 -1.06 4.98
C PRO A 291 -22.13 -0.58 3.63
N ASP A 292 -22.74 0.48 3.09
CA ASP A 292 -22.12 1.24 2.00
C ASP A 292 -20.99 2.10 2.59
N TYR A 293 -19.75 1.61 2.46
CA TYR A 293 -18.57 2.29 2.98
C TYR A 293 -18.36 3.68 2.39
N LEU A 294 -18.90 3.96 1.20
CA LEU A 294 -18.75 5.26 0.53
C LEU A 294 -19.83 6.24 0.96
N ALA A 295 -21.03 5.75 1.28
CA ALA A 295 -22.13 6.58 1.76
C ALA A 295 -21.84 7.24 3.12
N VAL A 296 -20.96 6.65 3.94
CA VAL A 296 -20.60 7.16 5.27
C VAL A 296 -19.44 8.15 5.27
N LEU A 297 -18.95 8.57 4.08
CA LEU A 297 -17.85 9.53 3.92
C LEU A 297 -18.37 10.97 3.71
N ASP A 298 -19.24 11.44 4.60
CA ASP A 298 -20.08 12.64 4.42
C ASP A 298 -19.63 13.89 5.21
N GLY A 299 -18.44 13.88 5.82
CA GLY A 299 -17.89 15.06 6.49
C GLY A 299 -18.68 15.46 7.75
N GLY A 300 -19.11 14.49 8.55
CA GLY A 300 -19.67 14.72 9.89
C GLY A 300 -19.50 13.56 10.86
N GLY A 301 -18.80 12.50 10.44
CA GLY A 301 -18.79 11.20 11.11
C GLY A 301 -18.18 11.16 12.52
N LEU A 302 -17.59 12.24 13.03
CA LEU A 302 -17.02 12.31 14.39
C LEU A 302 -17.98 12.86 15.43
N LYS A 303 -19.07 13.53 15.03
CA LYS A 303 -19.98 14.18 15.98
C LYS A 303 -20.69 13.15 16.87
N GLY A 304 -20.42 13.19 18.17
CA GLY A 304 -20.98 12.27 19.15
C GLY A 304 -20.34 10.88 19.16
N VAL A 305 -19.26 10.67 18.40
CA VAL A 305 -18.44 9.45 18.50
C VAL A 305 -17.56 9.54 19.74
N ARG A 306 -17.49 8.45 20.50
CA ARG A 306 -16.61 8.34 21.67
C ARG A 306 -15.31 7.65 21.27
N ILE A 307 -14.17 8.31 21.50
CA ILE A 307 -12.83 7.80 21.14
C ILE A 307 -12.01 7.64 22.42
N GLY A 308 -11.51 6.42 22.65
CA GLY A 308 -10.58 6.13 23.74
C GLY A 308 -9.12 6.32 23.31
N ILE A 309 -8.33 7.04 24.10
CA ILE A 309 -6.90 7.26 23.85
C ILE A 309 -6.07 6.28 24.68
N MET A 310 -5.43 5.33 24.00
CA MET A 310 -4.44 4.44 24.61
C MET A 310 -3.12 5.20 24.73
N ARG A 311 -2.72 5.55 25.96
CA ARG A 311 -1.45 6.25 26.25
C ARG A 311 -0.26 5.29 26.44
N ASP A 312 -0.54 4.00 26.64
CA ASP A 312 0.46 2.93 26.82
C ASP A 312 0.73 2.18 25.51
N TYR A 313 1.28 2.91 24.53
CA TYR A 313 1.71 2.36 23.24
C TYR A 313 3.23 2.18 23.17
N ALA A 314 3.68 1.29 22.29
CA ALA A 314 5.10 1.05 22.07
C ALA A 314 5.81 2.34 21.61
N GLY A 315 6.82 2.77 22.39
CA GLY A 315 7.58 3.98 22.11
C GLY A 315 6.97 5.29 22.65
N ALA A 316 5.92 5.21 23.48
CA ALA A 316 5.39 6.39 24.18
C ALA A 316 6.49 7.16 24.92
N GLY A 317 6.53 8.48 24.73
CA GLY A 317 7.52 9.38 25.32
C GLY A 317 8.92 9.30 24.70
N ALA A 318 9.15 8.44 23.70
CA ALA A 318 10.47 8.29 23.09
C ALA A 318 10.87 9.48 22.19
N ASN A 319 9.88 10.24 21.68
CA ASN A 319 10.13 11.37 20.79
C ASN A 319 9.13 12.50 21.01
N ALA A 320 9.59 13.63 21.55
CA ALA A 320 8.74 14.79 21.84
C ALA A 320 8.00 15.37 20.62
N GLY A 321 8.56 15.22 19.41
CA GLY A 321 7.89 15.65 18.17
C GLY A 321 6.72 14.74 17.80
N VAL A 322 6.83 13.43 18.03
CA VAL A 322 5.73 12.47 17.84
C VAL A 322 4.63 12.74 18.86
N GLU A 323 5.00 12.94 20.14
CA GLU A 323 4.03 13.26 21.20
C GLU A 323 3.25 14.54 20.86
N ALA A 324 3.92 15.59 20.37
CA ALA A 324 3.24 16.83 19.96
C ALA A 324 2.23 16.62 18.82
N GLN A 325 2.56 15.79 17.83
CA GLN A 325 1.64 15.45 16.74
C GLN A 325 0.46 14.58 17.21
N PHE A 326 0.70 13.70 18.18
CA PHE A 326 -0.35 12.89 18.77
C PHE A 326 -1.37 13.75 19.54
N GLU A 327 -0.90 14.69 20.37
CA GLU A 327 -1.78 15.65 21.06
C GLU A 327 -2.55 16.55 20.09
N GLU A 328 -1.90 17.00 19.01
CA GLU A 328 -2.55 17.79 17.98
C GLU A 328 -3.70 17.00 17.31
N ALA A 329 -3.47 15.73 16.99
CA ALA A 329 -4.49 14.85 16.41
C ALA A 329 -5.68 14.65 17.36
N ILE A 330 -5.44 14.45 18.66
CA ILE A 330 -6.51 14.36 19.67
C ILE A 330 -7.32 15.66 19.72
N GLY A 331 -6.66 16.81 19.68
CA GLY A 331 -7.29 18.13 19.63
C GLY A 331 -8.17 18.32 18.39
N VAL A 332 -7.71 17.86 17.21
CA VAL A 332 -8.50 17.87 15.97
C VAL A 332 -9.75 17.00 16.10
N LEU A 333 -9.61 15.77 16.61
CA LEU A 333 -10.76 14.87 16.82
C LEU A 333 -11.82 15.49 17.75
N ALA A 334 -11.38 16.06 18.88
CA ALA A 334 -12.27 16.77 19.80
C ALA A 334 -12.95 17.99 19.15
N GLY A 335 -12.19 18.80 18.41
CA GLY A 335 -12.70 19.98 17.69
C GLY A 335 -13.73 19.65 16.61
N LEU A 336 -13.66 18.45 16.03
CA LEU A 336 -14.65 17.93 15.07
C LEU A 336 -15.88 17.29 15.75
N GLY A 337 -15.96 17.29 17.08
CA GLY A 337 -17.13 16.87 17.85
C GLY A 337 -17.08 15.45 18.41
N ALA A 338 -15.91 14.81 18.40
CA ALA A 338 -15.71 13.54 19.11
C ALA A 338 -15.61 13.78 20.63
N GLU A 339 -16.17 12.85 21.41
CA GLU A 339 -15.97 12.77 22.85
C GLU A 339 -14.70 11.97 23.15
N ILE A 340 -13.67 12.64 23.67
CA ILE A 340 -12.38 12.00 23.98
C ILE A 340 -12.41 11.42 25.40
N VAL A 341 -12.05 10.15 25.52
CA VAL A 341 -11.82 9.44 26.78
C VAL A 341 -10.33 9.14 26.88
N ASP A 342 -9.62 9.83 27.76
CA ASP A 342 -8.17 9.80 27.82
C ASP A 342 -7.64 9.87 29.27
N PRO A 343 -6.87 8.87 29.74
CA PRO A 343 -6.51 7.63 29.04
C PRO A 343 -7.64 6.58 29.09
N VAL A 344 -7.59 5.60 28.19
CA VAL A 344 -8.22 4.29 28.40
C VAL A 344 -7.19 3.26 28.84
N ASP A 345 -7.60 2.40 29.76
CA ASP A 345 -6.86 1.23 30.20
C ASP A 345 -7.39 -0.01 29.46
N LEU A 346 -6.52 -0.72 28.75
CA LEU A 346 -6.87 -1.95 28.03
C LEU A 346 -6.72 -3.20 28.91
N GLY A 347 -6.29 -3.05 30.17
CA GLY A 347 -6.01 -4.13 31.09
C GLY A 347 -4.64 -4.77 30.86
N ASP A 348 -4.40 -5.85 31.59
CA ASP A 348 -3.17 -6.62 31.53
C ASP A 348 -3.04 -7.35 30.19
N ARG A 349 -1.87 -7.23 29.58
CA ARG A 349 -1.47 -7.82 28.29
C ARG A 349 -0.24 -8.72 28.42
N GLU A 350 0.21 -9.00 29.64
CA GLU A 350 1.35 -9.88 29.91
C GLU A 350 1.13 -11.26 29.27
N GLY A 351 2.15 -11.76 28.56
CA GLY A 351 2.10 -13.06 27.89
C GLY A 351 1.41 -13.08 26.53
N MET A 352 0.82 -11.96 26.07
CA MET A 352 0.10 -11.91 24.80
C MET A 352 1.04 -12.09 23.60
N ASP A 353 2.18 -11.42 23.61
CA ASP A 353 3.18 -11.50 22.52
C ASP A 353 3.76 -12.92 22.42
N GLU A 354 4.04 -13.58 23.56
CA GLU A 354 4.51 -14.97 23.57
C GLU A 354 3.44 -15.94 23.05
N ALA A 355 2.19 -15.76 23.47
CA ALA A 355 1.08 -16.60 23.03
C ALA A 355 0.79 -16.41 21.53
N GLU A 356 0.85 -15.17 21.04
CA GLU A 356 0.75 -14.85 19.63
C GLU A 356 1.87 -15.56 18.85
N PHE A 357 3.13 -15.32 19.23
CA PHE A 357 4.27 -15.89 18.50
C PHE A 357 4.21 -17.43 18.45
N GLU A 358 3.77 -18.07 19.53
CA GLU A 358 3.53 -19.51 19.56
C GLU A 358 2.51 -19.94 18.49
N VAL A 359 1.35 -19.28 18.42
CA VAL A 359 0.31 -19.54 17.40
C VAL A 359 0.86 -19.33 15.99
N LEU A 360 1.58 -18.23 15.75
CA LEU A 360 2.15 -17.93 14.44
C LEU A 360 3.10 -19.04 13.97
N LEU A 361 3.94 -19.60 14.85
CA LEU A 361 4.87 -20.68 14.48
C LEU A 361 4.14 -21.95 14.01
N TYR A 362 3.10 -22.39 14.75
CA TYR A 362 2.31 -23.57 14.36
C TYR A 362 1.52 -23.33 13.08
N GLU A 363 0.82 -22.21 12.99
CA GLU A 363 -0.05 -21.93 11.84
C GLU A 363 0.75 -21.66 10.57
N PHE A 364 1.93 -21.02 10.67
CA PHE A 364 2.79 -20.76 9.53
C PHE A 364 3.29 -22.05 8.90
N ARG A 365 3.77 -22.99 9.72
CA ARG A 365 4.21 -24.30 9.21
C ARG A 365 3.07 -25.01 8.48
N ALA A 366 1.91 -25.13 9.12
CA ALA A 366 0.76 -25.83 8.55
C ALA A 366 0.29 -25.15 7.26
N GLY A 367 -0.01 -23.85 7.33
CA GLY A 367 -0.54 -23.08 6.21
C GLY A 367 0.42 -22.98 5.04
N LEU A 368 1.72 -22.80 5.29
CA LEU A 368 2.71 -22.73 4.22
C LEU A 368 2.90 -24.09 3.54
N ASN A 369 2.91 -25.20 4.30
CA ASN A 369 3.01 -26.54 3.71
C ASN A 369 1.78 -26.87 2.85
N ASP A 370 0.58 -26.52 3.32
CA ASP A 370 -0.65 -26.70 2.55
C ASP A 370 -0.59 -25.88 1.25
N TYR A 371 -0.22 -24.60 1.36
CA TYR A 371 -0.07 -23.72 0.20
C TYR A 371 0.96 -24.28 -0.80
N LEU A 372 2.18 -24.60 -0.37
CA LEU A 372 3.23 -25.08 -1.26
C LEU A 372 2.94 -26.47 -1.84
N GLY A 373 2.23 -27.32 -1.11
CA GLY A 373 1.84 -28.67 -1.53
C GLY A 373 0.84 -28.68 -2.69
N ASP A 374 -0.12 -27.75 -2.68
CA ASP A 374 -1.17 -27.61 -3.69
C ASP A 374 -0.68 -26.91 -4.98
N HIS A 375 0.46 -26.24 -4.89
CA HIS A 375 1.00 -25.41 -5.94
C HIS A 375 2.06 -26.14 -6.77
N ARG A 376 2.30 -25.65 -8.00
CA ARG A 376 3.49 -26.07 -8.75
C ARG A 376 4.69 -25.67 -7.92
N ALA A 377 5.59 -26.61 -7.65
CA ALA A 377 6.80 -26.39 -6.87
C ALA A 377 7.94 -25.83 -7.77
N PRO A 378 8.05 -24.49 -7.96
CA PRO A 378 9.23 -23.94 -8.61
C PRO A 378 10.45 -24.33 -7.79
N ASN A 379 11.55 -24.64 -8.46
CA ASN A 379 12.82 -24.98 -7.80
C ASN A 379 12.75 -26.17 -6.82
N GLY A 380 11.68 -26.99 -6.86
CA GLY A 380 11.50 -28.17 -6.02
C GLY A 380 11.01 -27.91 -4.60
N VAL A 381 10.63 -26.67 -4.24
CA VAL A 381 10.19 -26.33 -2.88
C VAL A 381 8.70 -26.65 -2.71
N ARG A 382 8.39 -27.65 -1.87
CA ARG A 382 7.01 -28.11 -1.57
C ARG A 382 6.62 -27.99 -0.10
N THR A 383 7.60 -27.78 0.77
CA THR A 383 7.42 -27.71 2.22
C THR A 383 8.32 -26.63 2.82
N LEU A 384 8.05 -26.26 4.08
CA LEU A 384 8.90 -25.41 4.89
C LEU A 384 10.31 -26.02 5.06
N ALA A 385 10.40 -27.34 5.22
CA ALA A 385 11.69 -28.04 5.26
C ALA A 385 12.48 -27.88 3.95
N ASP A 386 11.82 -28.01 2.78
CA ASP A 386 12.46 -27.78 1.48
C ASP A 386 12.93 -26.33 1.33
N LEU A 387 12.12 -25.37 1.79
CA LEU A 387 12.47 -23.94 1.78
C LEU A 387 13.72 -23.67 2.62
N ILE A 388 13.78 -24.22 3.85
CA ILE A 388 14.93 -24.10 4.74
C ILE A 388 16.18 -24.66 4.06
N ALA A 389 16.07 -25.86 3.46
CA ALA A 389 17.17 -26.52 2.76
C ALA A 389 17.62 -25.72 1.52
N PHE A 390 16.68 -25.18 0.74
CA PHE A 390 16.97 -24.32 -0.41
C PHE A 390 17.78 -23.09 0.02
N ASN A 391 17.33 -22.40 1.07
CA ASN A 391 18.02 -21.24 1.63
C ASN A 391 19.44 -21.57 2.11
N VAL A 392 19.63 -22.70 2.79
CA VAL A 392 20.97 -23.16 3.22
C VAL A 392 21.87 -23.43 2.02
N SER A 393 21.36 -24.06 0.97
CA SER A 393 22.14 -24.39 -0.23
C SER A 393 22.64 -23.16 -1.00
N ARG A 394 21.99 -22.00 -0.82
CA ARG A 394 22.30 -20.72 -1.48
C ARG A 394 22.49 -19.58 -0.47
N ARG A 395 23.10 -19.91 0.68
CA ARG A 395 23.20 -19.00 1.84
C ARG A 395 23.79 -17.63 1.50
N GLU A 396 24.87 -17.57 0.73
CA GLU A 396 25.53 -16.31 0.38
C GLU A 396 24.62 -15.35 -0.39
N GLU A 397 23.69 -15.88 -1.18
CA GLU A 397 22.78 -15.10 -2.01
C GLU A 397 21.48 -14.73 -1.27
N LEU A 398 20.93 -15.66 -0.48
CA LEU A 398 19.60 -15.55 0.12
C LEU A 398 19.61 -15.05 1.58
N MET A 399 20.73 -15.24 2.28
CA MET A 399 20.92 -14.81 3.67
C MET A 399 22.18 -13.93 3.85
N PRO A 400 22.42 -12.91 3.00
CA PRO A 400 23.61 -12.07 3.12
C PRO A 400 23.60 -11.14 4.34
N PHE A 401 22.41 -10.81 4.87
CA PHE A 401 22.24 -9.85 5.98
C PHE A 401 21.70 -10.49 7.26
N PHE A 402 20.81 -11.47 7.12
CA PHE A 402 20.15 -12.15 8.24
C PHE A 402 19.72 -13.56 7.82
N GLY A 403 19.53 -14.44 8.81
CA GLY A 403 19.24 -15.85 8.60
C GLY A 403 17.76 -16.16 8.36
N GLN A 404 17.35 -17.29 8.92
CA GLN A 404 16.00 -17.85 8.79
C GLN A 404 15.52 -18.53 10.08
N GLU A 405 15.87 -17.97 11.23
CA GLU A 405 15.66 -18.56 12.55
C GLU A 405 14.18 -18.87 12.83
N ILE A 406 13.27 -17.99 12.38
CA ILE A 406 11.83 -18.19 12.58
C ILE A 406 11.31 -19.35 11.73
N LEU A 407 11.84 -19.53 10.50
CA LEU A 407 11.48 -20.69 9.67
C LEU A 407 11.86 -22.00 10.37
N VAL A 408 13.05 -22.06 10.98
CA VAL A 408 13.51 -23.23 11.74
C VAL A 408 12.65 -23.46 12.98
N MET A 409 12.37 -22.40 13.76
CA MET A 409 11.49 -22.49 14.93
C MET A 409 10.10 -23.01 14.56
N ALA A 410 9.55 -22.58 13.43
CA ALA A 410 8.25 -23.03 12.95
C ALA A 410 8.29 -24.51 12.54
N GLU A 411 9.33 -24.94 11.80
CA GLU A 411 9.47 -26.35 11.43
C GLU A 411 9.61 -27.27 12.66
N ASP A 412 10.33 -26.81 13.69
CA ASP A 412 10.54 -27.55 14.95
C ASP A 412 9.27 -27.73 15.79
N LYS A 413 8.18 -26.98 15.52
CA LYS A 413 6.89 -27.18 16.20
C LYS A 413 6.26 -28.55 15.92
N GLY A 414 6.67 -29.23 14.85
CA GLY A 414 6.15 -30.54 14.49
C GLY A 414 4.74 -30.48 13.86
N PRO A 415 4.07 -31.62 13.70
CA PRO A 415 2.72 -31.69 13.13
C PRO A 415 1.64 -31.04 13.99
#